data_AF-A0A6I4Q2S6-F1
#
_entry.id   AF-A0A6I4Q2S6-F1
#
_cell.length_a   1.000
_cell.length_b   1.000
_cell.length_c   1.000
_cell.angle_alpha   90.00
_cell.angle_beta   90.00
_cell.angle_gamma   90.00
#
_symmetry.space_group_name_H-M   'P 1'
#
loop_
_entity.id
_entity.type
_entity.pdbx_description
1 polymer ?
#
loop_
_entity_poly.entity_id
_entity_poly.type
_entity_poly.pdbx_seq_one_letter_code
_entity_poly.pdbx_strand_id
1 'polypeptide(L)'
;MDKQEIIKKCIESYSRLKNLKLVGLEVGIPWQTVYVYLKREGIAVTGDKARYGSATDRIAIIGEQRFYKAVPFAIDNNNLQFQASVDFSVFNLTVDVKTSKLQHKKINTRSSDRWAYCINKQKDIADLFVFYALNDELETEHVFLMPNEIVTNATTISIPKSGKSKWFDYKVNENELAGFFKQLAA
;
A
#
# COMPACT_ATOMS: atom_id res chain seq x y z
N MET A 1 -23.19 21.16 -24.53
CA MET A 1 -22.46 19.87 -24.50
C MET A 1 -23.45 18.82 -24.07
N ASP A 2 -23.65 17.78 -24.87
CA ASP A 2 -24.57 16.70 -24.51
C ASP A 2 -24.03 15.93 -23.29
N LYS A 3 -24.93 15.36 -22.49
CA LYS A 3 -24.55 14.61 -21.28
C LYS A 3 -23.62 13.44 -21.61
N GLN A 4 -23.84 12.74 -22.72
CA GLN A 4 -22.96 11.64 -23.12
C GLN A 4 -21.57 12.14 -23.52
N GLU A 5 -21.49 13.32 -24.16
CA GLU A 5 -20.22 13.95 -24.49
C GLU A 5 -19.43 14.33 -23.22
N ILE A 6 -20.11 14.84 -22.18
CA ILE A 6 -19.49 15.14 -20.88
C ILE A 6 -18.93 13.86 -20.24
N ILE A 7 -19.72 12.78 -20.21
CA ILE A 7 -19.32 11.49 -19.64
C ILE A 7 -18.08 10.96 -20.36
N LYS A 8 -18.08 10.99 -21.70
CA LYS A 8 -16.93 10.56 -22.52
C LYS A 8 -15.67 11.36 -22.18
N LYS A 9 -15.77 12.69 -22.08
CA LYS A 9 -14.65 13.55 -21.66
C LYS A 9 -14.16 13.18 -20.26
N CYS A 10 -15.06 12.94 -19.30
CA CYS A 10 -14.64 12.48 -17.96
C CYS A 10 -13.82 11.19 -18.00
N ILE A 11 -14.23 10.20 -18.80
CA ILE A 11 -13.50 8.93 -18.94
C ILE A 11 -12.12 9.15 -19.56
N GLU A 12 -12.06 9.87 -20.68
CA GLU A 12 -10.81 10.17 -21.38
C GLU A 12 -9.84 10.95 -20.49
N SER A 13 -10.30 12.02 -19.85
CA SER A 13 -9.51 12.81 -18.90
C SER A 13 -9.05 11.97 -17.71
N TYR A 14 -9.92 11.13 -17.15
CA TYR A 14 -9.58 10.29 -15.99
C TYR A 14 -8.55 9.22 -16.35
N SER A 15 -8.59 8.65 -17.56
CA SER A 15 -7.61 7.66 -18.00
C SER A 15 -6.17 8.18 -17.95
N ARG A 16 -5.97 9.48 -18.24
CA ARG A 16 -4.65 10.15 -18.23
C ARG A 16 -4.30 10.76 -16.87
N LEU A 17 -5.27 11.39 -16.23
CA LEU A 17 -5.03 12.20 -15.03
C LEU A 17 -5.11 11.37 -13.76
N LYS A 18 -5.97 10.35 -13.72
CA LYS A 18 -6.29 9.53 -12.53
C LYS A 18 -6.57 10.37 -11.27
N ASN A 19 -7.10 11.59 -11.44
CA ASN A 19 -7.38 12.52 -10.36
C ASN A 19 -8.71 13.24 -10.60
N LEU A 20 -9.71 12.98 -9.75
CA LEU A 20 -11.07 13.48 -9.94
C LEU A 20 -11.15 15.01 -9.97
N LYS A 21 -10.35 15.70 -9.14
CA LYS A 21 -10.35 17.17 -9.06
C LYS A 21 -9.79 17.78 -10.35
N LEU A 22 -8.67 17.25 -10.84
CA LEU A 22 -8.08 17.72 -12.09
C LEU A 22 -9.00 17.46 -13.29
N VAL A 23 -9.66 16.30 -13.33
CA VAL A 23 -10.68 16.01 -14.35
C VAL A 23 -11.85 16.99 -14.28
N GLY A 24 -12.35 17.29 -13.09
CA GLY A 24 -13.42 18.27 -12.91
C GLY A 24 -13.03 19.65 -13.42
N LEU A 25 -11.80 20.08 -13.17
CA LEU A 25 -11.25 21.33 -13.70
C LEU A 25 -11.11 21.30 -15.23
N GLU A 26 -10.61 20.20 -15.81
CA GLU A 26 -10.41 20.06 -17.27
C GLU A 26 -11.75 20.05 -18.04
N VAL A 27 -12.77 19.39 -17.48
CA VAL A 27 -14.09 19.26 -18.10
C VAL A 27 -15.01 20.46 -17.78
N GLY A 28 -14.70 21.22 -16.73
CA GLY A 28 -15.50 22.37 -16.27
C GLY A 28 -16.72 21.98 -15.44
N ILE A 29 -16.64 20.90 -14.64
CA ILE A 29 -17.72 20.42 -13.78
C ILE A 29 -17.23 20.12 -12.35
N PRO A 30 -18.12 20.08 -11.34
CA PRO A 30 -17.74 19.63 -10.00
C PRO A 30 -17.14 18.22 -10.02
N TRP A 31 -16.03 18.01 -9.31
CA TRP A 31 -15.32 16.72 -9.31
C TRP A 31 -16.18 15.57 -8.76
N GLN A 32 -17.15 15.85 -7.90
CA GLN A 32 -18.10 14.87 -7.39
C GLN A 32 -18.97 14.30 -8.52
N THR A 33 -19.32 15.14 -9.50
CA THR A 33 -20.06 14.72 -10.70
C THR A 33 -19.22 13.76 -11.54
N VAL A 34 -17.90 14.01 -11.65
CA VAL A 34 -16.95 13.10 -12.31
C VAL A 34 -17.00 11.72 -11.65
N TYR A 35 -16.92 11.64 -10.32
CA TYR A 35 -17.02 10.37 -9.59
C TYR A 35 -18.32 9.60 -9.92
N VAL A 36 -19.46 10.30 -9.90
CA VAL A 36 -20.76 9.69 -10.20
C VAL A 36 -20.80 9.15 -11.63
N TYR A 37 -20.27 9.88 -12.60
CA TYR A 37 -20.25 9.45 -14.00
C TYR A 37 -19.33 8.24 -14.20
N LEU A 38 -18.09 8.29 -13.70
CA LEU A 38 -17.18 7.14 -13.78
C LEU A 38 -17.78 5.88 -13.15
N LYS A 39 -18.40 6.01 -11.97
CA LYS A 39 -19.02 4.88 -11.29
C LYS A 39 -20.19 4.27 -12.08
N ARG A 40 -21.04 5.10 -12.70
CA ARG A 40 -22.17 4.63 -13.52
C ARG A 40 -21.71 3.86 -14.77
N GLU A 41 -20.58 4.26 -15.32
CA GLU A 41 -19.96 3.62 -16.49
C GLU A 41 -19.06 2.43 -16.11
N GLY A 42 -19.07 2.00 -14.84
CA GLY A 42 -18.26 0.87 -14.37
C GLY A 42 -16.75 1.14 -14.36
N ILE A 43 -16.32 2.40 -14.45
CA ILE A 43 -14.91 2.76 -14.43
C ILE A 43 -14.40 2.78 -12.98
N ALA A 44 -13.45 1.90 -12.69
CA ALA A 44 -12.77 1.88 -11.41
C ALA A 44 -12.03 3.20 -11.17
N VAL A 45 -12.41 3.88 -10.09
CA VAL A 45 -11.66 5.02 -9.57
C VAL A 45 -10.57 4.41 -8.68
N THR A 46 -9.30 4.61 -8.99
CA THR A 46 -8.16 4.03 -8.25
C THR A 46 -7.19 5.10 -7.76
N GLY A 47 -7.12 6.24 -8.46
CA GLY A 47 -6.16 7.30 -8.17
C GLY A 47 -4.77 7.01 -8.77
N ASP A 48 -3.83 7.93 -8.54
CA ASP A 48 -2.41 7.73 -8.82
C ASP A 48 -1.61 8.26 -7.62
N LYS A 49 -1.41 7.38 -6.63
CA LYS A 49 -0.68 7.70 -5.40
C LYS A 49 0.79 8.03 -5.68
N ALA A 50 1.37 7.50 -6.75
CA ALA A 50 2.76 7.78 -7.09
C ALA A 50 2.93 9.24 -7.53
N ARG A 51 1.97 9.73 -8.33
CA ARG A 51 1.98 11.10 -8.84
C ARG A 51 1.42 12.14 -7.86
N TYR A 52 0.35 11.82 -7.12
CA TYR A 52 -0.37 12.79 -6.30
C TYR A 52 -0.44 12.45 -4.80
N GLY A 53 0.10 11.31 -4.39
CA GLY A 53 0.09 10.89 -2.99
C GLY A 53 0.99 11.75 -2.11
N SER A 54 0.77 11.67 -0.81
CA SER A 54 1.64 12.24 0.21
C SER A 54 3.04 11.62 0.19
N ALA A 55 3.98 12.18 0.96
CA ALA A 55 5.30 11.58 1.11
C ALA A 55 5.23 10.15 1.66
N THR A 56 4.28 9.87 2.56
CA THR A 56 4.05 8.52 3.10
C THR A 56 3.44 7.58 2.06
N ASP A 57 2.53 8.07 1.21
CA ASP A 57 1.96 7.24 0.14
C ASP A 57 3.04 6.80 -0.87
N ARG A 58 3.94 7.72 -1.23
CA ARG A 58 5.07 7.39 -2.13
C ARG A 58 6.01 6.35 -1.52
N ILE A 59 6.22 6.36 -0.20
CA ILE A 59 7.00 5.34 0.50
C ILE A 59 6.24 4.00 0.52
N ALA A 60 4.93 4.01 0.77
CA ALA A 60 4.11 2.79 0.76
C ALA A 60 4.22 2.05 -0.59
N ILE A 61 4.10 2.78 -1.70
CA ILE A 61 4.19 2.25 -3.07
C ILE A 61 5.51 1.52 -3.31
N ILE A 62 6.64 1.95 -2.72
CA ILE A 62 7.92 1.24 -2.88
C ILE A 62 7.80 -0.19 -2.38
N GLY A 63 7.20 -0.40 -1.20
CA GLY A 63 6.99 -1.74 -0.67
C GLY A 63 5.93 -2.52 -1.45
N GLU A 64 4.83 -1.89 -1.86
CA GLU A 64 3.80 -2.55 -2.69
C GLU A 64 4.40 -3.06 -4.01
N GLN A 65 5.22 -2.24 -4.70
CA GLN A 65 5.91 -2.62 -5.93
C GLN A 65 6.93 -3.73 -5.71
N ARG A 66 7.67 -3.67 -4.60
CA ARG A 66 8.64 -4.72 -4.22
C ARG A 66 7.96 -6.04 -3.93
N PHE A 67 6.88 -6.00 -3.16
CA PHE A 67 6.08 -7.18 -2.87
C PHE A 67 5.53 -7.81 -4.15
N TYR A 68 4.93 -7.01 -5.03
CA TYR A 68 4.41 -7.51 -6.30
C TYR A 68 5.51 -8.10 -7.19
N LYS A 69 6.70 -7.50 -7.20
CA LYS A 69 7.86 -8.06 -7.91
C LYS A 69 8.31 -9.39 -7.29
N ALA A 70 8.30 -9.51 -5.96
CA ALA A 70 8.68 -10.71 -5.24
C ALA A 70 7.61 -11.82 -5.36
N VAL A 71 6.33 -11.46 -5.44
CA VAL A 71 5.17 -12.36 -5.50
C VAL A 71 4.28 -11.99 -6.70
N PRO A 72 4.73 -12.24 -7.95
CA PRO A 72 4.08 -11.72 -9.16
C PRO A 72 2.72 -12.33 -9.48
N PHE A 73 2.30 -13.35 -8.73
CA PHE A 73 0.99 -13.97 -8.83
C PHE A 73 -0.02 -13.43 -7.79
N ALA A 74 0.39 -12.48 -6.95
CA ALA A 74 -0.54 -11.77 -6.07
C ALA A 74 -1.49 -10.88 -6.88
N ILE A 75 -2.75 -10.76 -6.43
CA ILE A 75 -3.71 -9.82 -7.00
C ILE A 75 -3.57 -8.49 -6.27
N ASP A 76 -3.21 -7.42 -6.98
CA ASP A 76 -3.16 -6.05 -6.45
C ASP A 76 -4.57 -5.46 -6.37
N ASN A 77 -5.09 -5.33 -5.14
CA ASN A 77 -6.43 -4.82 -4.89
C ASN A 77 -6.53 -3.30 -5.08
N ASN A 78 -5.43 -2.55 -5.00
CA ASN A 78 -5.40 -1.10 -5.24
C ASN A 78 -5.69 -0.76 -6.72
N ASN A 79 -5.49 -1.71 -7.65
CA ASN A 79 -5.86 -1.55 -9.06
C ASN A 79 -7.36 -1.77 -9.33
N LEU A 80 -8.08 -2.38 -8.40
CA LEU A 80 -9.50 -2.70 -8.55
C LEU A 80 -10.41 -1.62 -7.94
N GLN A 81 -9.96 -0.93 -6.89
CA GLN A 81 -10.77 0.04 -6.15
C GLN A 81 -9.95 1.16 -5.51
N PHE A 82 -10.56 2.33 -5.37
CA PHE A 82 -9.98 3.45 -4.63
C PHE A 82 -9.92 3.08 -3.15
N GLN A 83 -8.71 3.05 -2.58
CA GLN A 83 -8.48 2.71 -1.17
C GLN A 83 -9.02 1.33 -0.79
N ALA A 84 -8.44 0.28 -1.38
CA ALA A 84 -8.70 -1.08 -0.94
C ALA A 84 -8.45 -1.24 0.57
N SER A 85 -9.23 -2.11 1.22
CA SER A 85 -9.09 -2.40 2.65
C SER A 85 -7.79 -3.13 2.99
N VAL A 86 -7.27 -3.90 2.03
CA VAL A 86 -5.98 -4.62 2.06
C VAL A 86 -5.30 -4.46 0.70
N ASP A 87 -3.97 -4.52 0.68
CA ASP A 87 -3.19 -4.24 -0.54
C ASP A 87 -3.24 -5.38 -1.55
N PHE A 88 -3.09 -6.63 -1.09
CA PHE A 88 -2.98 -7.80 -1.98
C PHE A 88 -3.85 -8.96 -1.52
N SER A 89 -4.28 -9.76 -2.49
CA SER A 89 -4.86 -11.09 -2.27
C SER A 89 -3.93 -12.13 -2.87
N VAL A 90 -3.55 -13.15 -2.09
CA VAL A 90 -2.68 -14.24 -2.54
C VAL A 90 -3.39 -15.55 -2.23
N PHE A 91 -3.91 -16.20 -3.27
CA PHE A 91 -4.83 -17.34 -3.13
C PHE A 91 -6.03 -16.98 -2.23
N ASN A 92 -6.20 -17.67 -1.11
CA ASN A 92 -7.27 -17.43 -0.13
C ASN A 92 -6.84 -16.52 1.04
N LEU A 93 -5.64 -15.92 0.99
CA LEU A 93 -5.10 -15.06 2.04
C LEU A 93 -5.09 -13.60 1.60
N THR A 94 -5.36 -12.73 2.56
CA THR A 94 -5.24 -11.28 2.43
C THR A 94 -3.92 -10.80 3.02
N VAL A 95 -3.22 -9.95 2.28
CA VAL A 95 -1.89 -9.45 2.64
C VAL A 95 -1.90 -7.94 2.61
N ASP A 96 -1.39 -7.33 3.67
CA ASP A 96 -1.21 -5.89 3.77
C ASP A 96 0.28 -5.54 3.88
N VAL A 97 0.75 -4.65 3.00
CA VAL A 97 2.16 -4.32 2.86
C VAL A 97 2.43 -3.00 3.58
N LYS A 98 3.36 -3.06 4.54
CA LYS A 98 3.72 -1.91 5.36
C LYS A 98 5.15 -1.51 5.09
N THR A 99 5.36 -0.27 4.67
CA THR A 99 6.70 0.25 4.36
C THR A 99 7.07 1.37 5.31
N SER A 100 8.30 1.35 5.82
CA SER A 100 8.82 2.39 6.70
C SER A 100 10.26 2.70 6.34
N LYS A 101 10.58 3.98 6.26
CA LYS A 101 11.97 4.46 6.20
C LYS A 101 12.57 4.46 7.61
N LEU A 102 13.89 4.37 7.68
CA LEU A 102 14.60 4.49 8.94
C LEU A 102 14.28 5.84 9.60
N GLN A 103 13.75 5.78 10.82
CA GLN A 103 13.52 6.95 11.66
C GLN A 103 14.70 7.10 12.59
N HIS A 104 15.52 8.12 12.35
CA HIS A 104 16.66 8.44 13.19
C HIS A 104 16.22 8.97 14.55
N LYS A 105 16.97 8.57 15.58
CA LYS A 105 16.84 9.05 16.94
C LYS A 105 16.87 10.57 16.96
N LYS A 106 15.91 11.16 17.67
CA LYS A 106 15.93 12.59 17.99
C LYS A 106 16.94 12.86 19.10
N ILE A 107 17.72 13.94 18.94
CA ILE A 107 18.63 14.47 19.95
C ILE A 107 17.87 14.63 21.28
N ASN A 108 18.51 14.25 22.39
CA ASN A 108 17.95 14.31 23.76
C ASN A 108 16.73 13.42 24.04
N THR A 109 16.45 12.41 23.20
CA THR A 109 15.44 11.39 23.51
C THR A 109 16.09 10.05 23.85
N ARG A 110 15.42 9.24 24.67
CA ARG A 110 15.82 7.83 24.91
C ARG A 110 15.45 6.90 23.74
N SER A 111 15.00 7.44 22.61
CA SER A 111 14.64 6.63 21.45
C SER A 111 15.86 6.06 20.74
N SER A 112 15.68 4.93 20.08
CA SER A 112 16.66 4.37 19.13
C SER A 112 16.18 4.62 17.70
N ASP A 113 17.12 4.51 16.76
CA ASP A 113 16.78 4.41 15.35
C ASP A 113 15.87 3.19 15.14
N ARG A 114 14.82 3.36 14.35
CA ARG A 114 13.78 2.35 14.19
C ARG A 114 12.99 2.50 12.91
N TRP A 115 12.34 1.41 12.51
CA TRP A 115 11.22 1.41 11.58
C TRP A 115 9.92 1.32 12.38
N ALA A 116 8.91 2.10 11.98
CA ALA A 116 7.61 2.10 12.63
C ALA A 116 6.48 1.99 11.59
N TYR A 117 5.52 1.12 11.89
CA TYR A 117 4.43 0.72 10.99
C TYR A 117 3.11 0.80 11.72
N CYS A 118 2.16 1.60 11.24
CA CYS A 118 0.80 1.62 11.77
C CYS A 118 -0.01 0.50 11.13
N ILE A 119 -0.51 -0.44 11.94
CA ILE A 119 -1.31 -1.59 11.46
C ILE A 119 -2.78 -1.50 11.87
N ASN A 120 -3.15 -0.48 12.65
CA ASN A 120 -4.45 -0.42 13.33
C ASN A 120 -5.67 -0.51 12.40
N LYS A 121 -5.55 -0.09 11.14
CA LYS A 121 -6.67 -0.14 10.19
C LYS A 121 -6.87 -1.53 9.56
N GLN A 122 -5.83 -2.35 9.48
CA GLN A 122 -5.84 -3.61 8.75
C GLN A 122 -5.69 -4.83 9.65
N LYS A 123 -5.38 -4.65 10.93
CA LYS A 123 -5.24 -5.73 11.91
C LYS A 123 -6.51 -6.55 12.14
N ASP A 124 -7.67 -6.10 11.66
CA ASP A 124 -8.93 -6.84 11.75
C ASP A 124 -9.37 -7.41 10.38
N ILE A 125 -8.53 -7.26 9.34
CA ILE A 125 -8.88 -7.56 7.95
C ILE A 125 -7.80 -8.41 7.26
N ALA A 126 -6.53 -8.08 7.43
CA ALA A 126 -5.43 -8.77 6.79
C ALA A 126 -5.08 -10.06 7.54
N ASP A 127 -4.82 -11.16 6.83
CA ASP A 127 -4.32 -12.40 7.43
C ASP A 127 -2.81 -12.29 7.73
N LEU A 128 -2.08 -11.65 6.82
CA LEU A 128 -0.63 -11.50 6.90
C LEU A 128 -0.21 -10.05 6.66
N PHE A 129 0.85 -9.64 7.37
CA PHE A 129 1.55 -8.39 7.13
C PHE A 129 2.94 -8.64 6.58
N VAL A 130 3.29 -7.92 5.51
CA VAL A 130 4.65 -7.87 4.98
C VAL A 130 5.24 -6.48 5.26
N PHE A 131 6.25 -6.43 6.12
CA PHE A 131 6.91 -5.19 6.51
C PHE A 131 8.22 -5.00 5.74
N TYR A 132 8.31 -3.93 4.96
CA TYR A 132 9.55 -3.47 4.33
C TYR A 132 10.21 -2.40 5.19
N ALA A 133 11.42 -2.68 5.68
CA ALA A 133 12.29 -1.75 6.39
C ALA A 133 13.29 -1.15 5.41
N LEU A 134 13.20 0.16 5.16
CA LEU A 134 14.06 0.86 4.20
C LEU A 134 15.22 1.59 4.89
N ASN A 135 16.39 1.59 4.25
CA ASN A 135 17.51 2.47 4.63
C ASN A 135 17.24 3.93 4.17
N ASP A 136 18.24 4.80 4.35
CA ASP A 136 18.14 6.22 3.98
C ASP A 136 18.09 6.43 2.46
N GLU A 137 18.65 5.50 1.70
CA GLU A 137 18.65 5.43 0.24
C GLU A 137 17.36 4.79 -0.33
N LEU A 138 16.39 4.47 0.53
CA LEU A 138 15.14 3.80 0.20
C LEU A 138 15.29 2.36 -0.31
N GLU A 139 16.45 1.74 -0.15
CA GLU A 139 16.70 0.31 -0.43
C GLU A 139 16.17 -0.57 0.70
N THR A 140 15.80 -1.82 0.39
CA THR A 140 15.29 -2.76 1.40
C THR A 140 16.45 -3.21 2.29
N GLU A 141 16.42 -2.84 3.56
CA GLU A 141 17.36 -3.33 4.56
C GLU A 141 16.88 -4.67 5.13
N HIS A 142 15.60 -4.74 5.52
CA HIS A 142 14.97 -5.97 6.03
C HIS A 142 13.54 -6.15 5.51
N VAL A 143 13.11 -7.40 5.43
CA VAL A 143 11.71 -7.79 5.20
C VAL A 143 11.27 -8.64 6.38
N PHE A 144 10.06 -8.39 6.88
CA PHE A 144 9.43 -9.21 7.91
C PHE A 144 8.07 -9.69 7.42
N LEU A 145 7.75 -10.95 7.70
CA LEU A 145 6.47 -11.55 7.41
C LEU A 145 5.83 -11.99 8.73
N MET A 146 4.73 -11.35 9.10
CA MET A 146 4.06 -11.64 10.38
C MET A 146 2.60 -11.99 10.16
N PRO A 147 2.12 -13.12 10.72
CA PRO A 147 0.69 -13.40 10.77
C PRO A 147 -0.01 -12.41 11.73
N ASN A 148 -1.25 -12.07 11.41
CA ASN A 148 -2.03 -11.09 12.15
C ASN A 148 -2.14 -11.45 13.65
N GLU A 149 -2.33 -12.72 13.98
CA GLU A 149 -2.48 -13.22 15.36
C GLU A 149 -1.33 -12.80 16.28
N ILE A 150 -0.14 -12.58 15.72
CA ILE A 150 1.06 -12.16 16.44
C ILE A 150 1.09 -10.65 16.69
N VAL A 151 0.47 -9.86 15.81
CA VAL A 151 0.52 -8.40 15.81
C VAL A 151 -0.79 -7.72 16.19
N THR A 152 -1.89 -8.46 16.30
CA THR A 152 -3.27 -7.93 16.47
C THR A 152 -3.45 -7.01 17.68
N ASN A 153 -2.67 -7.22 18.75
CA ASN A 153 -2.74 -6.40 19.97
C ASN A 153 -1.98 -5.06 19.85
N ALA A 154 -1.24 -4.84 18.77
CA ALA A 154 -0.50 -3.62 18.55
C ALA A 154 -1.26 -2.67 17.61
N THR A 155 -1.18 -1.37 17.87
CA THR A 155 -1.60 -0.34 16.91
C THR A 155 -0.46 0.01 15.95
N THR A 156 0.78 -0.04 16.48
CA THR A 156 2.01 0.26 15.77
C THR A 156 3.05 -0.81 16.07
N ILE A 157 3.68 -1.36 15.04
CA ILE A 157 4.86 -2.20 15.16
C ILE A 157 6.10 -1.31 15.05
N SER A 158 7.00 -1.41 16.02
CA SER A 158 8.25 -0.66 16.07
C SER A 158 9.41 -1.63 16.13
N ILE A 159 10.29 -1.59 15.13
CA ILE A 159 11.44 -2.48 14.98
C ILE A 159 12.72 -1.64 15.10
N PRO A 160 13.52 -1.79 16.17
CA PRO A 160 14.76 -1.03 16.32
C PRO A 160 15.83 -1.51 15.33
N LYS A 161 16.61 -0.57 14.78
CA LYS A 161 17.73 -0.89 13.87
C LYS A 161 18.79 -1.78 14.51
N SER A 162 18.90 -1.75 15.83
CA SER A 162 19.88 -2.52 16.60
C SER A 162 19.68 -4.04 16.57
N GLY A 163 18.58 -4.56 16.01
CA GLY A 163 18.28 -6.00 16.04
C GLY A 163 17.65 -6.48 17.34
N LYS A 164 17.67 -5.67 18.41
CA LYS A 164 17.23 -6.07 19.76
C LYS A 164 15.71 -6.02 19.91
N SER A 165 15.01 -6.90 19.21
CA SER A 165 13.54 -7.04 19.29
C SER A 165 13.11 -8.44 18.87
N LYS A 166 12.03 -8.95 19.51
CA LYS A 166 11.35 -10.20 19.12
C LYS A 166 10.87 -10.20 17.67
N TRP A 167 10.71 -9.03 17.06
CA TRP A 167 10.26 -8.91 15.67
C TRP A 167 11.29 -9.47 14.67
N PHE A 168 12.56 -9.58 15.05
CA PHE A 168 13.59 -10.16 14.19
C PHE A 168 13.42 -11.67 13.98
N ASP A 169 12.66 -12.36 14.83
CA ASP A 169 12.33 -13.79 14.64
C ASP A 169 11.44 -14.02 13.41
N TYR A 170 10.80 -12.96 12.90
CA TYR A 170 9.92 -12.97 11.73
C TYR A 170 10.59 -12.39 10.48
N LYS A 171 11.92 -12.17 10.54
CA LYS A 171 12.69 -11.72 9.38
C LYS A 171 12.74 -12.82 8.34
N VAL A 172 12.48 -12.46 7.09
CA VAL A 172 12.55 -13.37 5.93
C VAL A 172 13.42 -12.76 4.83
N ASN A 173 13.93 -13.58 3.92
CA ASN A 173 14.52 -13.04 2.69
C ASN A 173 13.41 -12.73 1.68
N GLU A 174 13.52 -11.60 0.98
CA GLU A 174 12.49 -11.16 0.02
C GLU A 174 12.25 -12.20 -1.10
N ASN A 175 13.30 -12.89 -1.54
CA ASN A 175 13.22 -13.93 -2.56
C ASN A 175 12.52 -15.22 -2.11
N GLU A 176 12.32 -15.41 -0.80
CA GLU A 176 11.60 -16.57 -0.24
C GLU A 176 10.08 -16.37 -0.25
N LEU A 177 9.59 -15.13 -0.38
CA LEU A 177 8.16 -14.81 -0.31
C LEU A 177 7.34 -15.59 -1.34
N ALA A 178 7.77 -15.63 -2.62
CA ALA A 178 7.06 -16.40 -3.64
C ALA A 178 6.97 -17.89 -3.29
N GLY A 179 8.06 -18.47 -2.76
CA GLY A 179 8.11 -19.87 -2.37
C GLY A 179 7.15 -20.17 -1.24
N PHE A 180 7.17 -19.32 -0.20
CA PHE A 180 6.26 -19.39 0.94
C PHE A 180 4.79 -19.38 0.49
N PHE A 181 4.37 -18.37 -0.27
CA PHE A 181 2.96 -18.25 -0.67
C PHE A 181 2.52 -19.39 -1.61
N LYS A 182 3.40 -19.89 -2.49
CA LYS A 182 3.08 -21.04 -3.35
C LYS A 182 2.80 -22.32 -2.56
N GLN A 183 3.49 -22.52 -1.43
CA GLN A 183 3.28 -23.69 -0.58
C GLN A 183 1.89 -23.69 0.10
N LEU A 184 1.28 -22.51 0.26
CA LEU A 184 -0.05 -22.35 0.86
C LEU A 184 -1.19 -22.56 -0.14
N ALA A 185 -0.88 -22.69 -1.43
CA ALA A 185 -1.87 -22.94 -2.49
C ALA A 185 -2.27 -24.43 -2.60
N ALA A 186 -1.56 -25.32 -1.90
CA ALA A 186 -1.77 -26.76 -1.89
C ALA A 186 -2.83 -27.15 -0.84
#